data_AF-A0A2R6JL34-F1
#
_entry.id   AF-A0A2R6JL34-F1
#
_cell.length_a   1.000
_cell.length_b   1.000
_cell.length_c   1.000
_cell.angle_alpha   90.00
_cell.angle_beta   90.00
_cell.angle_gamma   90.00
#
_symmetry.space_group_name_H-M   'P 1'
#
loop_
_entity.id
_entity.type
_entity.pdbx_description
1 polymer ?
#
loop_
_entity_poly.entity_id
_entity_poly.type
_entity_poly.pdbx_seq_one_letter_code
_entity_poly.pdbx_strand_id
1 'polypeptide(L)'
;MRRNGTVGGSATTYLAPNGTAYARQVLSTGKTTYLAGDRAPAPNVTDLVRPSVVEFANLTDLTYEGRATRGGVEGYVYEAEGVETARPGLVEALNTTRENLHAYRLVVVLSAEGRVKYGELSVNFTTDGQTVAVDQRVRYEAAGETSVEEPEWVAQARQKAARPDPNDLATERFTVEAPDGRVDQYVTARRHSLDESRALGPQINENPVYRNDFLNQSRVGGLVRVYWLAAEDVQRVRVVFHYSEDEVPGGNESALTVVWDDRDRPLLNPLDSTVHPENGTVVVTITDPGRLERLQGETMTVLQYEHYVETIEDRRIRPALRGPGIR
;
A
#
# COMPACT_ATOMS: atom_id res chain seq x y z
N MET A 1 29.23 -2.49 -2.81
CA MET A 1 28.92 -2.60 -1.37
C MET A 1 27.51 -2.06 -1.17
N ARG A 2 26.48 -2.90 -1.28
CA ARG A 2 25.05 -2.49 -1.18
C ARG A 2 24.51 -2.95 0.17
N ARG A 3 23.96 -2.02 0.95
CA ARG A 3 23.36 -2.26 2.27
C ARG A 3 21.96 -2.83 2.08
N ASN A 4 21.77 -4.11 2.42
CA ASN A 4 20.45 -4.66 2.69
C ASN A 4 19.97 -4.03 4.00
N GLY A 5 19.19 -2.95 3.89
CA GLY A 5 18.62 -2.27 5.05
C GLY A 5 17.28 -2.87 5.42
N THR A 6 17.27 -3.88 6.29
CA THR A 6 16.05 -4.28 6.99
C THR A 6 15.61 -3.11 7.87
N VAL A 7 14.55 -2.40 7.51
CA VAL A 7 13.94 -1.38 8.38
C VAL A 7 13.13 -2.10 9.45
N GLY A 8 13.82 -2.65 10.45
CA GLY A 8 13.19 -3.28 11.60
C GLY A 8 12.65 -2.25 12.58
N GLY A 9 11.48 -2.52 13.16
CA GLY A 9 10.87 -1.74 14.24
C GLY A 9 9.59 -2.42 14.74
N SER A 10 9.12 -2.06 15.92
CA SER A 10 7.80 -2.49 16.41
C SER A 10 6.83 -1.32 16.41
N ALA A 11 5.58 -1.57 16.06
CA ALA A 11 4.49 -0.61 16.18
C ALA A 11 3.40 -1.20 17.06
N THR A 12 2.93 -0.43 18.04
CA THR A 12 1.78 -0.76 18.87
C THR A 12 0.70 0.29 18.61
N THR A 13 -0.52 -0.14 18.34
CA THR A 13 -1.63 0.77 18.04
C THR A 13 -2.75 0.58 19.06
N TYR A 14 -3.37 1.68 19.48
CA TYR A 14 -4.52 1.73 20.37
C TYR A 14 -5.63 2.55 19.71
N LEU A 15 -6.84 2.01 19.66
CA LEU A 15 -8.01 2.71 19.16
C LEU A 15 -8.88 3.14 20.34
N ALA A 16 -9.01 4.45 20.55
CA ALA A 16 -9.83 4.99 21.62
C ALA A 16 -11.34 4.87 21.30
N PRO A 17 -12.23 4.91 22.32
CA PRO A 17 -13.68 4.80 22.12
C PRO A 17 -14.29 5.85 21.19
N ASN A 18 -13.65 7.01 21.08
CA ASN A 18 -14.05 8.09 20.17
C ASN A 18 -13.54 7.90 18.72
N GLY A 19 -12.97 6.73 18.40
CA GLY A 19 -12.42 6.40 17.08
C GLY A 19 -11.02 6.97 16.81
N THR A 20 -10.41 7.68 17.77
CA THR A 20 -9.05 8.22 17.60
C THR A 20 -8.02 7.10 17.74
N ALA A 21 -7.20 6.91 16.71
CA ALA A 21 -6.07 5.99 16.77
C ALA A 21 -4.84 6.66 17.42
N TYR A 22 -4.09 5.89 18.20
CA TYR A 22 -2.79 6.25 18.73
C TYR A 22 -1.80 5.16 18.36
N ALA A 23 -0.57 5.51 18.02
CA ALA A 23 0.47 4.52 17.74
C ALA A 23 1.78 4.87 18.43
N ARG A 24 2.47 3.85 18.92
CA ARG A 24 3.84 3.90 19.42
C ARG A 24 4.71 3.08 18.49
N GLN A 25 5.69 3.72 17.87
CA GLN A 25 6.67 3.08 17.01
C GLN A 25 8.03 3.07 17.70
N VAL A 26 8.63 1.90 17.86
CA VAL A 26 10.00 1.74 18.34
C VAL A 26 10.85 1.32 17.16
N LEU A 27 11.72 2.22 16.70
CA LEU A 27 12.64 1.95 15.59
C LEU A 27 13.76 1.00 16.04
N SER A 28 14.40 0.31 15.10
CA SER A 28 15.60 -0.52 15.38
C SER A 28 16.74 0.24 16.07
N THR A 29 16.76 1.56 15.96
CA THR A 29 17.71 2.45 16.66
C THR A 29 17.38 2.63 18.15
N GLY A 30 16.27 2.05 18.64
CA GLY A 30 15.73 2.26 19.99
C GLY A 30 14.94 3.55 20.15
N LYS A 31 14.90 4.42 19.12
CA LYS A 31 14.11 5.65 19.16
C LYS A 31 12.62 5.32 19.16
N THR A 32 11.90 5.87 20.14
CA THR A 32 10.45 5.75 20.23
C THR A 32 9.77 7.01 19.67
N THR A 33 8.84 6.81 18.75
CA THR A 33 7.99 7.85 18.16
C THR A 33 6.54 7.57 18.55
N TYR A 34 5.78 8.63 18.81
CA TYR A 34 4.37 8.54 19.13
C TYR A 34 3.55 9.30 18.09
N LEU A 35 2.45 8.69 17.65
CA LEU A 35 1.53 9.20 16.64
C LEU A 35 0.11 9.20 17.22
N ALA A 36 -0.74 10.11 16.78
CA ALA A 36 -2.13 10.23 17.22
C ALA A 36 -3.04 10.75 16.11
N GLY A 37 -4.33 10.40 16.18
CA GLY A 37 -5.34 10.84 15.22
C GLY A 37 -5.09 10.30 13.83
N ASP A 38 -5.20 11.19 12.84
CA ASP A 38 -4.88 10.96 11.43
C ASP A 38 -3.41 10.57 11.19
N ARG A 39 -2.52 10.87 12.14
CA ARG A 39 -1.08 10.52 12.06
C ARG A 39 -0.79 9.10 12.51
N ALA A 40 -1.62 8.53 13.39
CA ALA A 40 -1.50 7.13 13.71
C ALA A 40 -2.08 6.35 12.52
N PRO A 41 -1.43 5.29 12.02
CA PRO A 41 -2.10 4.38 11.11
C PRO A 41 -3.36 3.90 11.84
N ALA A 42 -4.52 4.41 11.43
CA ALA A 42 -5.78 3.92 11.93
C ALA A 42 -5.82 2.47 11.48
N PRO A 43 -5.77 1.51 12.41
CA PRO A 43 -5.91 0.13 12.02
C PRO A 43 -7.36 0.06 11.55
N ASN A 44 -7.56 -0.19 10.26
CA ASN A 44 -8.90 -0.24 9.71
C ASN A 44 -9.64 -1.27 10.56
N VAL A 45 -10.74 -0.90 11.21
CA VAL A 45 -11.45 -1.83 12.10
C VAL A 45 -11.92 -3.04 11.28
N THR A 46 -12.16 -2.83 9.99
CA THR A 46 -12.33 -3.87 8.98
C THR A 46 -11.09 -4.74 8.80
N ASP A 47 -9.87 -4.21 8.79
CA ASP A 47 -8.60 -4.97 8.74
C ASP A 47 -8.21 -5.62 10.10
N LEU A 48 -8.85 -5.23 11.20
CA LEU A 48 -8.64 -5.80 12.55
C LEU A 48 -9.64 -6.90 12.91
N VAL A 49 -10.86 -6.79 12.40
CA VAL A 49 -11.95 -7.75 12.64
C VAL A 49 -11.98 -8.84 11.56
N ARG A 50 -11.31 -8.63 10.42
CA ARG A 50 -11.38 -9.51 9.24
C ARG A 50 -10.17 -10.38 8.86
N PRO A 51 -8.97 -10.35 9.51
CA PRO A 51 -8.02 -11.45 9.36
C PRO A 51 -8.54 -12.61 10.22
N SER A 52 -9.75 -13.06 9.88
CA SER A 52 -10.28 -14.35 10.22
C SER A 52 -9.40 -15.38 9.54
N VAL A 53 -9.33 -16.57 10.13
CA VAL A 53 -8.67 -17.74 9.53
C VAL A 53 -9.01 -17.92 8.05
N VAL A 54 -10.16 -17.40 7.57
CA VAL A 54 -10.59 -17.43 6.17
C VAL A 54 -9.64 -16.66 5.24
N GLU A 55 -9.14 -15.48 5.59
CA GLU A 55 -8.18 -14.76 4.73
C GLU A 55 -6.84 -15.50 4.68
N PHE A 56 -6.31 -15.94 5.82
CA PHE A 56 -5.09 -16.75 5.84
C PHE A 56 -5.26 -18.13 5.17
N ALA A 57 -6.42 -18.77 5.30
CA ALA A 57 -6.75 -20.02 4.63
C ALA A 57 -6.98 -19.83 3.11
N ASN A 58 -7.35 -18.63 2.67
CA ASN A 58 -7.38 -18.28 1.25
C ASN A 58 -5.97 -18.08 0.68
N LEU A 59 -5.01 -17.66 1.52
CA LEU A 59 -3.60 -17.47 1.15
C LEU A 59 -2.78 -18.76 1.21
N THR A 60 -3.16 -19.73 2.05
CA THR A 60 -2.37 -20.96 2.22
C THR A 60 -3.15 -22.13 2.82
N ASP A 61 -2.63 -23.34 2.64
CA ASP A 61 -3.11 -24.55 3.31
C ASP A 61 -2.50 -24.68 4.71
N LEU A 62 -3.18 -24.10 5.70
CA LEU A 62 -2.77 -24.16 7.11
C LEU A 62 -2.91 -25.58 7.69
N THR A 63 -1.84 -26.07 8.31
CA THR A 63 -1.82 -27.32 9.07
C THR A 63 -1.93 -27.02 10.56
N TYR A 64 -2.76 -27.78 11.28
CA TYR A 64 -2.89 -27.64 12.73
C TYR A 64 -1.75 -28.36 13.46
N GLU A 65 -0.94 -27.60 14.20
CA GLU A 65 0.25 -28.09 14.90
C GLU A 65 -0.01 -28.44 16.38
N GLY A 66 -1.22 -28.16 16.87
CA GLY A 66 -1.56 -28.36 18.27
C GLY A 66 -1.69 -27.06 19.08
N ARG A 67 -1.81 -27.22 20.40
CA ARG A 67 -1.80 -26.09 21.34
C ARG A 67 -0.36 -25.81 21.76
N ALA A 68 0.12 -24.60 21.52
CA ALA A 68 1.48 -24.19 21.86
C ALA A 68 1.58 -22.67 22.07
N THR A 69 2.75 -22.23 22.53
CA THR A 69 3.10 -20.82 22.65
C THR A 69 4.01 -20.41 21.49
N ARG A 70 3.61 -19.40 20.72
CA ARG A 70 4.38 -18.78 19.63
C ARG A 70 4.41 -17.27 19.81
N GLY A 71 5.57 -16.64 19.66
CA GLY A 71 5.72 -15.19 19.87
C GLY A 71 5.29 -14.71 21.27
N GLY A 72 5.38 -15.58 22.28
CA GLY A 72 4.89 -15.30 23.64
C GLY A 72 3.35 -15.34 23.79
N VAL A 73 2.63 -15.83 22.78
CA VAL A 73 1.17 -15.96 22.77
C VAL A 73 0.79 -17.44 22.78
N GLU A 74 0.06 -17.87 23.80
CA GLU A 74 -0.52 -19.22 23.88
C GLU A 74 -1.84 -19.30 23.09
N GLY A 75 -2.01 -20.40 22.35
CA GLY A 75 -3.25 -20.74 21.68
C GLY A 75 -3.15 -21.99 20.79
N TYR A 76 -4.10 -22.13 19.87
CA TYR A 76 -4.12 -23.18 18.84
C TYR A 76 -3.28 -22.71 17.66
N VAL A 77 -2.19 -23.44 17.38
CA VAL A 77 -1.21 -23.04 16.37
C VAL A 77 -1.53 -23.71 15.03
N TYR A 78 -1.57 -22.88 14.00
CA TYR A 78 -1.69 -23.28 12.62
C TYR A 78 -0.48 -22.78 11.85
N GLU A 79 0.10 -23.62 11.03
CA GLU A 79 1.34 -23.33 10.31
C GLU A 79 1.23 -23.77 8.85
N ALA A 80 1.82 -22.98 7.97
CA ALA A 80 2.10 -23.36 6.60
C ALA A 80 3.55 -23.00 6.29
N GLU A 81 4.29 -23.92 5.71
CA GLU A 81 5.69 -23.74 5.34
C GLU A 81 5.91 -24.33 3.96
N GLY A 82 6.82 -23.74 3.19
CA GLY A 82 7.16 -24.18 1.85
C GLY A 82 6.35 -23.45 0.78
N VAL A 83 7.00 -23.18 -0.35
CA VAL A 83 6.42 -22.45 -1.50
C VAL A 83 5.24 -23.19 -2.12
N GLU A 84 5.17 -24.49 -1.89
CA GLU A 84 4.12 -25.38 -2.36
C GLU A 84 2.78 -25.13 -1.66
N THR A 85 2.81 -24.70 -0.40
CA THR A 85 1.62 -24.41 0.41
C THR A 85 1.04 -23.02 0.14
N ALA A 86 1.78 -22.16 -0.58
CA ALA A 86 1.31 -20.86 -1.03
C ALA A 86 0.20 -21.04 -2.08
N ARG A 87 -0.96 -20.39 -1.86
CA ARG A 87 -2.05 -20.33 -2.83
C ARG A 87 -1.86 -19.14 -3.78
N PRO A 88 -2.53 -19.12 -4.96
CA PRO A 88 -2.38 -18.04 -5.94
C PRO A 88 -2.59 -16.63 -5.37
N GLY A 89 -3.53 -16.47 -4.44
CA GLY A 89 -3.80 -15.16 -3.81
C GLY A 89 -2.61 -14.57 -3.04
N LEU A 90 -1.71 -15.41 -2.50
CA LEU A 90 -0.47 -14.90 -1.89
C LEU A 90 0.50 -14.36 -2.93
N VAL A 91 0.65 -15.10 -4.03
CA VAL A 91 1.55 -14.74 -5.14
C VAL A 91 1.10 -13.42 -5.77
N GLU A 92 -0.22 -13.25 -5.96
CA GLU A 92 -0.87 -12.02 -6.40
C GLU A 92 -0.65 -10.86 -5.41
N ALA A 93 -0.89 -11.09 -4.11
CA ALA A 93 -0.70 -10.06 -3.08
C ALA A 93 0.75 -9.57 -2.95
N LEU A 94 1.72 -10.44 -3.25
CA LEU A 94 3.15 -10.11 -3.26
C LEU A 94 3.63 -9.51 -4.59
N ASN A 95 2.76 -9.39 -5.59
CA ASN A 95 3.09 -9.00 -6.95
C ASN A 95 4.31 -9.78 -7.49
N THR A 96 4.32 -11.10 -7.30
CA THR A 96 5.41 -12.00 -7.72
C THR A 96 4.87 -13.18 -8.52
N THR A 97 5.74 -14.11 -8.91
CA THR A 97 5.32 -15.40 -9.47
C THR A 97 5.74 -16.55 -8.54
N ARG A 98 5.13 -17.72 -8.69
CA ARG A 98 5.45 -18.87 -7.84
C ARG A 98 6.91 -19.30 -7.99
N GLU A 99 7.48 -19.16 -9.19
CA GLU A 99 8.89 -19.46 -9.49
C GLU A 99 9.85 -18.48 -8.81
N ASN A 100 9.37 -17.27 -8.52
CA ASN A 100 10.13 -16.22 -7.86
C ASN A 100 9.99 -16.27 -6.34
N LEU A 101 9.08 -17.08 -5.79
CA LEU A 101 8.94 -17.31 -4.36
C LEU A 101 9.95 -18.39 -3.93
N HIS A 102 10.93 -18.02 -3.11
CA HIS A 102 12.02 -18.92 -2.67
C HIS A 102 11.75 -19.58 -1.33
N ALA A 103 11.08 -18.85 -0.42
CA ALA A 103 10.68 -19.36 0.88
C ALA A 103 9.38 -18.70 1.31
N TYR A 104 8.56 -19.48 1.98
CA TYR A 104 7.30 -19.03 2.56
C TYR A 104 7.06 -19.74 3.88
N ARG A 105 6.69 -18.99 4.90
CA ARG A 105 6.22 -19.50 6.18
C ARG A 105 5.18 -18.57 6.76
N LEU A 106 4.07 -19.13 7.20
CA LEU A 106 3.02 -18.44 7.94
C LEU A 106 2.69 -19.21 9.21
N VAL A 107 2.68 -18.52 10.34
CA VAL A 107 2.22 -19.05 11.63
C VAL A 107 1.07 -18.19 12.13
N VAL A 108 -0.04 -18.84 12.48
CA VAL A 108 -1.22 -18.20 13.07
C VAL A 108 -1.53 -18.86 14.39
N VAL A 109 -1.78 -18.07 15.44
CA VAL A 109 -2.22 -18.58 16.75
C VAL A 109 -3.63 -18.09 17.02
N LEU A 110 -4.53 -19.03 17.30
CA LEU A 110 -5.93 -18.76 17.60
C LEU A 110 -6.24 -18.91 19.09
N SER A 111 -7.21 -18.13 19.57
CA SER A 111 -7.89 -18.36 20.85
C SER A 111 -8.80 -19.59 20.79
N ALA A 112 -9.33 -20.03 21.93
CA ALA A 112 -10.31 -21.13 21.98
C ALA A 112 -11.62 -20.79 21.25
N GLU A 113 -11.93 -19.51 21.13
CA GLU A 113 -13.07 -18.96 20.42
C GLU A 113 -12.78 -18.74 18.92
N GLY A 114 -11.62 -19.18 18.42
CA GLY A 114 -11.25 -19.10 17.01
C GLY A 114 -10.76 -17.72 16.55
N ARG A 115 -10.35 -16.84 17.46
CA ARG A 115 -9.87 -15.48 17.13
C ARG A 115 -8.36 -15.47 16.97
N VAL A 116 -7.85 -14.74 15.97
CA VAL A 116 -6.39 -14.59 15.79
C VAL A 116 -5.80 -13.75 16.92
N LYS A 117 -4.80 -14.30 17.61
CA LYS A 117 -4.04 -13.63 18.68
C LYS A 117 -2.62 -13.29 18.25
N TYR A 118 -2.07 -14.03 17.29
CA TYR A 118 -0.72 -13.83 16.76
C TYR A 118 -0.67 -14.27 15.30
N GLY A 119 0.08 -13.53 14.50
CA GLY A 119 0.43 -13.88 13.12
C GLY A 119 1.92 -13.60 12.88
N GLU A 120 2.60 -14.53 12.22
CA GLU A 120 3.98 -14.37 11.76
C GLU A 120 4.08 -14.81 10.31
N LEU A 121 4.54 -13.92 9.46
CA LEU A 121 4.74 -14.14 8.03
C LEU A 121 6.23 -13.93 7.74
N SER A 122 6.87 -14.95 7.16
CA SER A 122 8.22 -14.88 6.63
C SER A 122 8.21 -15.28 5.17
N VAL A 123 8.63 -14.38 4.30
CA VAL A 123 8.63 -14.61 2.85
C VAL A 123 9.95 -14.16 2.26
N ASN A 124 10.48 -14.97 1.35
CA ASN A 124 11.62 -14.62 0.53
C ASN A 124 11.25 -14.80 -0.93
N PHE A 125 11.35 -13.74 -1.74
CA PHE A 125 11.00 -13.78 -3.15
C PHE A 125 11.88 -12.86 -3.99
N THR A 126 11.92 -13.08 -5.30
CA THR A 126 12.57 -12.18 -6.26
C THR A 126 11.53 -11.31 -6.95
N THR A 127 11.79 -10.01 -7.01
CA THR A 127 11.05 -9.07 -7.86
C THR A 127 12.04 -8.09 -8.48
N ASP A 128 11.85 -7.72 -9.75
CA ASP A 128 12.76 -6.83 -10.49
C ASP A 128 14.26 -7.25 -10.43
N GLY A 129 14.53 -8.56 -10.40
CA GLY A 129 15.89 -9.10 -10.29
C GLY A 129 16.55 -8.90 -8.91
N GLN A 130 15.79 -8.50 -7.90
CA GLN A 130 16.24 -8.33 -6.51
C GLN A 130 15.55 -9.33 -5.60
N THR A 131 16.32 -9.93 -4.69
CA THR A 131 15.78 -10.78 -3.64
C THR A 131 15.32 -9.93 -2.47
N VAL A 132 14.03 -10.04 -2.13
CA VAL A 132 13.38 -9.35 -1.02
C VAL A 132 13.01 -10.37 0.03
N ALA A 133 13.42 -10.10 1.27
CA ALA A 133 13.01 -10.86 2.45
C ALA A 133 12.09 -9.99 3.31
N VAL A 134 10.91 -10.51 3.63
CA VAL A 134 9.90 -9.87 4.45
C VAL A 134 9.65 -10.74 5.67
N ASP A 135 9.88 -10.17 6.86
CA ASP A 135 9.52 -10.78 8.14
C ASP A 135 8.56 -9.85 8.87
N GLN A 136 7.33 -10.31 9.06
CA GLN A 136 6.28 -9.57 9.74
C GLN A 136 5.75 -10.38 10.92
N ARG A 137 5.60 -9.73 12.07
CA ARG A 137 4.95 -10.31 13.26
C ARG A 137 3.89 -9.34 13.77
N VAL A 138 2.71 -9.87 14.03
CA VAL A 138 1.57 -9.11 14.56
C VAL A 138 1.04 -9.84 15.79
N ARG A 139 0.78 -9.09 16.85
CA ARG A 139 0.18 -9.59 18.10
C ARG A 139 -1.05 -8.77 18.43
N TYR A 140 -2.13 -9.46 18.79
CA TYR A 140 -3.38 -8.86 19.24
C TYR A 140 -3.52 -9.12 20.75
N GLU A 141 -3.51 -8.07 21.55
CA GLU A 141 -3.52 -8.18 23.01
C GLU A 141 -4.93 -8.37 23.59
N ALA A 142 -5.96 -7.83 22.95
CA ALA A 142 -7.35 -7.86 23.41
C ALA A 142 -8.32 -8.27 22.28
N ALA A 143 -7.99 -9.38 21.58
CA ALA A 143 -8.72 -9.82 20.39
C ALA A 143 -10.21 -10.12 20.68
N GLY A 144 -11.08 -9.25 20.17
CA GLY A 144 -12.54 -9.32 20.31
C GLY A 144 -13.06 -9.02 21.71
N GLU A 145 -12.28 -8.31 22.52
CA GLU A 145 -12.80 -7.60 23.69
C GLU A 145 -13.46 -6.29 23.26
N THR A 146 -14.58 -5.94 23.89
CA THR A 146 -15.29 -4.67 23.63
C THR A 146 -14.84 -3.55 24.55
N SER A 147 -14.00 -3.84 25.55
CA SER A 147 -13.42 -2.88 26.47
C SER A 147 -11.96 -3.25 26.71
N VAL A 148 -11.05 -2.32 26.43
CA VAL A 148 -9.61 -2.49 26.64
C VAL A 148 -9.12 -1.32 27.49
N GLU A 149 -8.34 -1.60 28.53
CA GLU A 149 -7.72 -0.56 29.35
C GLU A 149 -6.79 0.31 28.49
N GLU A 150 -6.86 1.62 28.67
CA GLU A 150 -6.02 2.55 27.92
C GLU A 150 -4.55 2.39 28.35
N PRO A 151 -3.62 2.07 27.43
CA PRO A 151 -2.21 1.92 27.79
C PRO A 151 -1.58 3.24 28.26
N GLU A 152 -0.69 3.18 29.26
CA GLU A 152 -0.02 4.38 29.82
C GLU A 152 0.69 5.24 28.75
N TRP A 153 1.21 4.62 27.69
CA TRP A 153 1.90 5.32 26.61
C TRP A 153 0.96 6.21 25.78
N VAL A 154 -0.35 5.99 25.81
CA VAL A 154 -1.34 6.83 25.11
C VAL A 154 -1.35 8.24 25.67
N ALA A 155 -1.17 8.41 26.99
CA ALA A 155 -1.03 9.74 27.59
C ALA A 155 0.19 10.49 27.04
N GLN A 156 1.31 9.80 26.84
CA GLN A 156 2.51 10.38 26.21
C GLN A 156 2.25 10.71 24.73
N ALA A 157 1.54 9.84 24.01
CA ALA A 157 1.16 10.09 22.62
C ALA A 157 0.26 11.33 22.50
N ARG A 158 -0.73 11.49 23.39
CA ARG A 158 -1.55 12.71 23.47
C ARG A 158 -0.72 13.95 23.77
N GLN A 159 0.20 13.87 24.73
CA GLN A 159 1.04 15.00 25.10
C GLN A 159 1.98 15.42 23.96
N LYS A 160 2.59 14.45 23.26
CA LYS A 160 3.40 14.69 22.06
C LYS A 160 2.56 15.27 20.92
N ALA A 161 1.37 14.73 20.68
CA ALA A 161 0.46 15.27 19.67
C ALA A 161 0.04 16.72 19.97
N ALA A 162 -0.08 17.09 21.25
CA ALA A 162 -0.38 18.44 21.70
C ALA A 162 0.83 19.41 21.63
N ARG A 163 2.06 18.89 21.58
CA ARG A 163 3.32 19.68 21.48
C ARG A 163 4.28 19.05 20.47
N PRO A 164 3.96 19.10 19.17
CA PRO A 164 4.78 18.51 18.13
C PRO A 164 6.12 19.25 17.99
N ASP A 165 7.23 18.53 17.99
CA ASP A 165 8.56 19.08 17.68
C ASP A 165 8.60 19.49 16.18
N PRO A 166 9.25 20.59 15.80
CA PRO A 166 9.44 20.94 14.38
C PRO A 166 10.14 19.85 13.56
N ASN A 167 10.90 18.97 14.19
CA ASN A 167 11.56 17.82 13.56
C ASN A 167 10.75 16.52 13.67
N ASP A 168 9.59 16.53 14.32
CA ASP A 168 8.70 15.39 14.29
C ASP A 168 8.18 15.20 12.87
N LEU A 169 7.97 13.93 12.52
CA LEU A 169 7.32 13.56 11.28
C LEU A 169 5.84 13.94 11.38
N ALA A 170 5.35 14.59 10.34
CA ALA A 170 3.94 14.87 10.15
C ALA A 170 3.52 14.41 8.76
N THR A 171 2.24 14.09 8.61
CA THR A 171 1.63 13.81 7.33
C THR A 171 0.68 14.94 7.01
N GLU A 172 0.84 15.55 5.85
CA GLU A 172 -0.10 16.54 5.33
C GLU A 172 -0.88 15.95 4.15
N ARG A 173 -2.16 16.29 4.07
CA ARG A 173 -3.05 15.87 2.99
C ARG A 173 -3.28 17.04 2.04
N PHE A 174 -3.07 16.77 0.76
CA PHE A 174 -3.40 17.64 -0.35
C PHE A 174 -4.45 16.96 -1.20
N THR A 175 -5.49 17.68 -1.61
CA THR A 175 -6.59 17.13 -2.41
C THR A 175 -6.76 17.97 -3.67
N VAL A 176 -6.98 17.28 -4.79
CA VAL A 176 -7.42 17.91 -6.03
C VAL A 176 -8.65 17.18 -6.56
N GLU A 177 -9.61 17.94 -7.05
CA GLU A 177 -10.85 17.45 -7.66
C GLU A 177 -10.89 17.87 -9.12
N ALA A 178 -11.03 16.89 -10.01
CA ALA A 178 -11.20 17.07 -11.43
C ALA A 178 -12.60 16.58 -11.84
N PRO A 179 -13.11 16.94 -13.03
CA PRO A 179 -14.42 16.47 -13.51
C PRO A 179 -14.55 14.94 -13.58
N ASP A 180 -13.42 14.24 -13.69
CA ASP A 180 -13.28 12.81 -13.90
C ASP A 180 -12.64 12.12 -12.68
N GLY A 181 -12.66 12.75 -11.50
CA GLY A 181 -12.29 12.08 -10.26
C GLY A 181 -11.58 12.96 -9.25
N ARG A 182 -11.33 12.38 -8.08
CA ARG A 182 -10.65 13.03 -6.96
C ARG A 182 -9.32 12.32 -6.70
N VAL A 183 -8.29 13.08 -6.38
CA VAL A 183 -7.01 12.53 -5.93
C VAL A 183 -6.62 13.16 -4.59
N ASP A 184 -6.33 12.32 -3.61
CA ASP A 184 -5.70 12.73 -2.36
C ASP A 184 -4.23 12.30 -2.34
N GLN A 185 -3.35 13.23 -2.01
CA GLN A 185 -1.95 12.99 -1.77
C GLN A 185 -1.64 13.21 -0.29
N TYR A 186 -0.97 12.25 0.33
CA TYR A 186 -0.50 12.31 1.70
C TYR A 186 1.03 12.32 1.69
N VAL A 187 1.64 13.38 2.20
CA VAL A 187 3.11 13.52 2.26
C VAL A 187 3.55 13.48 3.71
N THR A 188 4.33 12.46 4.07
CA THR A 188 4.98 12.33 5.37
C THR A 188 6.40 12.87 5.32
N ALA A 189 6.66 13.96 6.02
CA ALA A 189 7.95 14.65 6.08
C ALA A 189 8.16 15.29 7.46
N ARG A 190 9.31 15.92 7.68
CA ARG A 190 9.51 16.72 8.91
C ARG A 190 8.57 17.92 8.89
N ARG A 191 8.02 18.26 10.06
CA ARG A 191 6.99 19.30 10.19
C ARG A 191 7.43 20.66 9.65
N HIS A 192 8.64 21.11 9.97
CA HIS A 192 9.14 22.39 9.46
C HIS A 192 9.21 22.42 7.93
N SER A 193 9.58 21.31 7.28
CA SER A 193 9.61 21.21 5.82
C SER A 193 8.21 21.32 5.22
N LEU A 194 7.20 20.74 5.87
CA LEU A 194 5.80 20.82 5.43
C LEU A 194 5.22 22.23 5.58
N ASP A 195 5.51 22.91 6.69
CA ASP A 195 5.04 24.28 6.95
C ASP A 195 5.54 25.28 5.89
N GLU A 196 6.74 25.07 5.34
CA GLU A 196 7.35 25.86 4.25
C GLU A 196 6.80 25.51 2.85
N SER A 197 6.07 24.40 2.72
CA SER A 197 5.77 23.75 1.43
C SER A 197 4.32 23.78 0.99
N ARG A 198 3.53 24.74 1.48
CA ARG A 198 2.09 24.87 1.19
C ARG A 198 1.70 24.98 -0.30
N ALA A 199 2.67 25.11 -1.21
CA ALA A 199 2.46 25.12 -2.66
C ALA A 199 2.63 23.73 -3.34
N LEU A 200 2.93 22.67 -2.58
CA LEU A 200 3.16 21.33 -3.11
C LEU A 200 1.90 20.48 -2.94
N GLY A 201 1.48 19.78 -3.98
CA GLY A 201 0.27 18.95 -3.99
C GLY A 201 -0.04 18.42 -5.38
N PRO A 202 -1.06 17.56 -5.54
CA PRO A 202 -1.45 17.06 -6.84
C PRO A 202 -2.09 18.21 -7.64
N GLN A 203 -1.74 18.30 -8.91
CA GLN A 203 -2.28 19.28 -9.85
C GLN A 203 -2.96 18.53 -10.98
N ILE A 204 -4.15 18.98 -11.40
CA ILE A 204 -4.79 18.43 -12.59
C ILE A 204 -3.88 18.68 -13.78
N ASN A 205 -3.61 17.64 -14.55
CA ASN A 205 -2.86 17.80 -15.78
C ASN A 205 -3.82 17.84 -16.97
N GLU A 206 -3.95 19.02 -17.58
CA GLU A 206 -4.85 19.25 -18.71
C GLU A 206 -4.20 19.02 -20.08
N ASN A 207 -2.98 18.45 -20.12
CA ASN A 207 -2.23 18.30 -21.36
C ASN A 207 -3.05 17.50 -22.41
N PRO A 208 -3.34 18.09 -23.59
CA PRO A 208 -4.15 17.45 -24.63
C PRO A 208 -3.59 16.12 -25.13
N VAL A 209 -2.29 15.86 -24.98
CA VAL A 209 -1.66 14.59 -25.36
C VAL A 209 -2.30 13.39 -24.66
N TYR A 210 -2.75 13.58 -23.41
CA TYR A 210 -3.44 12.53 -22.64
C TYR A 210 -4.96 12.53 -22.86
N ARG A 211 -5.51 13.52 -23.57
CA ARG A 211 -6.94 13.58 -23.92
C ARG A 211 -7.25 12.84 -25.22
N ASN A 212 -6.47 11.83 -25.58
CA ASN A 212 -6.80 10.99 -26.72
C ASN A 212 -7.89 9.98 -26.30
N ASP A 213 -8.81 9.67 -27.22
CA ASP A 213 -9.94 8.76 -26.97
C ASP A 213 -9.50 7.41 -26.42
N PHE A 214 -8.28 6.98 -26.75
CA PHE A 214 -7.77 5.68 -26.36
C PHE A 214 -7.41 5.62 -24.87
N LEU A 215 -6.62 6.56 -24.36
CA LEU A 215 -6.34 6.61 -22.92
C LEU A 215 -7.64 6.79 -22.12
N ASN A 216 -8.57 7.61 -22.62
CA ASN A 216 -9.87 7.83 -21.99
C ASN A 216 -10.79 6.59 -21.99
N GLN A 217 -10.57 5.59 -22.86
CA GLN A 217 -11.35 4.35 -22.87
C GLN A 217 -10.91 3.36 -21.78
N SER A 218 -9.68 3.47 -21.29
CA SER A 218 -9.12 2.53 -20.32
C SER A 218 -8.81 3.18 -18.97
N ARG A 219 -8.82 4.51 -18.91
CA ARG A 219 -8.53 5.31 -17.72
C ARG A 219 -9.74 5.37 -16.80
N VAL A 220 -9.44 5.35 -15.50
CA VAL A 220 -10.40 5.56 -14.43
C VAL A 220 -9.85 6.68 -13.54
N GLY A 221 -10.71 7.59 -13.09
CA GLY A 221 -10.30 8.69 -12.23
C GLY A 221 -9.48 9.78 -12.94
N GLY A 222 -9.07 10.78 -12.15
CA GLY A 222 -8.38 11.97 -12.64
C GLY A 222 -6.91 11.74 -13.04
N LEU A 223 -6.46 12.49 -14.05
CA LEU A 223 -5.07 12.53 -14.48
C LEU A 223 -4.35 13.71 -13.80
N VAL A 224 -3.38 13.40 -12.95
CA VAL A 224 -2.75 14.39 -12.08
C VAL A 224 -1.25 14.37 -12.21
N ARG A 225 -0.63 15.54 -12.06
CA ARG A 225 0.79 15.66 -11.80
C ARG A 225 1.00 15.79 -10.30
N VAL A 226 1.85 14.95 -9.73
CA VAL A 226 2.06 14.89 -8.29
C VAL A 226 3.35 15.60 -7.90
N TYR A 227 3.29 16.49 -6.91
CA TYR A 227 4.45 17.22 -6.41
C TYR A 227 4.61 17.00 -4.91
N TRP A 228 5.84 16.87 -4.46
CA TRP A 228 6.19 16.81 -3.04
C TRP A 228 7.52 17.53 -2.79
N LEU A 229 7.88 17.63 -1.52
CA LEU A 229 9.17 18.12 -1.02
C LEU A 229 10.35 17.38 -1.66
N ALA A 230 11.57 17.91 -1.53
CA ALA A 230 12.77 17.17 -1.97
C ALA A 230 12.82 15.77 -1.33
N ALA A 231 13.29 14.76 -2.06
CA ALA A 231 13.28 13.37 -1.62
C ALA A 231 14.05 13.13 -0.30
N GLU A 232 15.00 14.00 0.04
CA GLU A 232 15.73 13.98 1.32
C GLU A 232 14.90 14.41 2.54
N ASP A 233 13.83 15.18 2.32
CA ASP A 233 12.93 15.66 3.37
C ASP A 233 11.67 14.80 3.51
N VAL A 234 11.39 13.95 2.52
CA VAL A 234 10.19 13.11 2.45
C VAL A 234 10.51 11.67 2.84
N GLN A 235 9.73 11.15 3.78
CA GLN A 235 9.83 9.75 4.17
C GLN A 235 8.85 8.84 3.42
N ARG A 236 7.66 9.37 3.11
CA ARG A 236 6.59 8.61 2.47
C ARG A 236 5.67 9.54 1.69
N VAL A 237 5.30 9.12 0.49
CA VAL A 237 4.18 9.70 -0.26
C VAL A 237 3.15 8.60 -0.48
N ARG A 238 1.89 8.89 -0.20
CA ARG A 238 0.76 8.03 -0.55
C ARG A 238 -0.20 8.80 -1.43
N VAL A 239 -0.49 8.29 -2.62
CA VAL A 239 -1.45 8.88 -3.54
C VAL A 239 -2.66 7.97 -3.63
N VAL A 240 -3.85 8.53 -3.44
CA VAL A 240 -5.13 7.83 -3.43
C VAL A 240 -5.97 8.40 -4.55
N PHE A 241 -6.22 7.60 -5.57
CA PHE A 241 -7.14 7.91 -6.65
C PHE A 241 -8.51 7.39 -6.27
N HIS A 242 -9.52 8.25 -6.37
CA HIS A 242 -10.91 7.88 -6.19
C HIS A 242 -11.56 7.70 -7.55
N TYR A 243 -12.41 6.68 -7.63
CA TYR A 243 -13.20 6.36 -8.81
C TYR A 243 -14.62 5.97 -8.43
N SER A 244 -15.51 6.03 -9.41
CA SER A 244 -16.86 5.47 -9.35
C SER A 244 -16.93 4.18 -10.18
N GLU A 245 -17.79 3.25 -9.76
CA GLU A 245 -17.99 1.96 -10.45
C GLU A 245 -18.37 2.16 -11.93
N ASP A 246 -19.15 3.21 -12.23
CA ASP A 246 -19.55 3.58 -13.60
C ASP A 246 -18.38 4.00 -14.50
N GLU A 247 -17.24 4.39 -13.93
CA GLU A 247 -16.04 4.75 -14.68
C GLU A 247 -15.18 3.53 -15.06
N VAL A 248 -15.44 2.35 -14.48
CA VAL A 248 -14.60 1.16 -14.66
C VAL A 248 -15.05 0.39 -15.90
N PRO A 249 -14.25 0.36 -17.00
CA PRO A 249 -14.67 -0.30 -18.23
C PRO A 249 -14.91 -1.79 -18.00
N GLY A 250 -16.12 -2.26 -18.30
CA GLY A 250 -16.49 -3.67 -18.10
C GLY A 250 -16.57 -4.13 -16.64
N GLY A 251 -16.50 -3.22 -15.66
CA GLY A 251 -16.68 -3.52 -14.23
C GLY A 251 -15.56 -4.33 -13.57
N ASN A 252 -14.42 -4.53 -14.25
CA ASN A 252 -13.29 -5.27 -13.70
C ASN A 252 -12.35 -4.35 -12.92
N GLU A 253 -12.65 -4.15 -11.63
CA GLU A 253 -11.87 -3.30 -10.73
C GLU A 253 -10.51 -3.89 -10.34
N SER A 254 -10.38 -5.22 -10.29
CA SER A 254 -9.11 -5.86 -9.90
C SER A 254 -7.99 -5.67 -10.94
N ALA A 255 -8.33 -5.24 -12.15
CA ALA A 255 -7.36 -4.92 -13.21
C ALA A 255 -6.85 -3.47 -13.16
N LEU A 256 -7.31 -2.65 -12.20
CA LEU A 256 -6.92 -1.25 -12.09
C LEU A 256 -5.50 -1.10 -11.53
N THR A 257 -4.68 -0.34 -12.24
CA THR A 257 -3.30 -0.07 -11.86
C THR A 257 -3.01 1.42 -11.98
N VAL A 258 -2.31 1.99 -11.00
CA VAL A 258 -1.75 3.33 -11.14
C VAL A 258 -0.58 3.25 -12.11
N VAL A 259 -0.59 4.08 -13.14
CA VAL A 259 0.51 4.23 -14.07
C VAL A 259 1.06 5.64 -14.02
N TRP A 260 2.28 5.81 -14.52
CA TRP A 260 2.89 7.11 -14.70
C TRP A 260 3.53 7.25 -16.08
N ASP A 261 3.63 8.50 -16.54
CA ASP A 261 4.28 8.83 -17.81
C ASP A 261 5.80 8.97 -17.60
N ASP A 262 6.55 8.00 -18.10
CA ASP A 262 8.00 8.09 -18.20
C ASP A 262 8.34 8.68 -19.55
N ARG A 263 8.83 9.92 -19.57
CA ARG A 263 9.13 10.66 -20.81
C ARG A 263 10.12 9.94 -21.73
N ASP A 264 10.89 9.00 -21.18
CA ASP A 264 11.87 8.22 -21.92
C ASP A 264 11.27 6.95 -22.55
N ARG A 265 9.99 6.66 -22.30
CA ARG A 265 9.32 5.45 -22.78
C ARG A 265 8.04 5.78 -23.56
N PRO A 266 7.72 5.01 -24.61
CA PRO A 266 6.51 5.22 -25.40
C PRO A 266 5.23 4.69 -24.72
N LEU A 267 5.36 3.97 -23.60
CA LEU A 267 4.26 3.40 -22.84
C LEU A 267 4.28 3.96 -21.41
N LEU A 268 3.09 4.14 -20.85
CA LEU A 268 2.92 4.42 -19.43
C LEU A 268 3.46 3.23 -18.63
N ASN A 269 4.11 3.50 -17.50
CA ASN A 269 4.72 2.46 -16.67
C ASN A 269 3.83 2.20 -15.45
N PRO A 270 3.52 0.93 -15.15
CA PRO A 270 2.74 0.60 -13.97
C PRO A 270 3.55 0.87 -12.69
N LEU A 271 2.83 1.26 -11.64
CA LEU A 271 3.31 1.33 -10.27
C LEU A 271 2.67 0.22 -9.46
N ASP A 272 3.39 -0.24 -8.43
CA ASP A 272 2.83 -1.15 -7.42
C ASP A 272 1.69 -0.42 -6.69
N SER A 273 0.45 -0.76 -7.04
CA SER A 273 -0.76 -0.15 -6.48
C SER A 273 -1.70 -1.19 -5.89
N THR A 274 -2.46 -0.78 -4.87
CA THR A 274 -3.48 -1.60 -4.21
C THR A 274 -4.86 -1.05 -4.55
N VAL A 275 -5.74 -1.92 -5.05
CA VAL A 275 -7.14 -1.58 -5.32
C VAL A 275 -7.98 -1.88 -4.08
N HIS A 276 -8.88 -0.96 -3.76
CA HIS A 276 -9.86 -1.06 -2.67
C HIS A 276 -11.27 -0.83 -3.25
N PRO A 277 -11.88 -1.87 -3.86
CA PRO A 277 -13.20 -1.80 -4.50
C PRO A 277 -14.29 -1.23 -3.60
N GLU A 278 -14.31 -1.64 -2.33
CA GLU A 278 -15.29 -1.24 -1.35
C GLU A 278 -15.29 0.27 -1.05
N ASN A 279 -14.18 0.94 -1.36
CA ASN A 279 -14.00 2.37 -1.16
C ASN A 279 -13.96 3.14 -2.50
N GLY A 280 -14.00 2.45 -3.64
CA GLY A 280 -13.77 3.05 -4.96
C GLY A 280 -12.40 3.74 -5.03
N THR A 281 -11.33 3.10 -4.52
CA THR A 281 -10.00 3.73 -4.53
C THR A 281 -8.89 2.83 -5.03
N VAL A 282 -7.87 3.45 -5.65
CA VAL A 282 -6.59 2.81 -5.96
C VAL A 282 -5.47 3.62 -5.29
N VAL A 283 -4.59 2.92 -4.57
CA VAL A 283 -3.59 3.52 -3.70
C VAL A 283 -2.19 3.12 -4.16
N VAL A 284 -1.29 4.11 -4.29
CA VAL A 284 0.15 3.87 -4.42
C VAL A 284 0.87 4.47 -3.21
N THR A 285 1.82 3.72 -2.66
CA THR A 285 2.71 4.19 -1.58
C THR A 285 4.16 4.16 -2.05
N ILE A 286 4.83 5.30 -1.96
CA ILE A 286 6.22 5.49 -2.36
C ILE A 286 7.04 5.83 -1.11
N THR A 287 8.01 5.00 -0.78
CA THR A 287 8.94 5.18 0.36
C THR A 287 10.41 5.08 -0.04
N ASP A 288 10.70 4.58 -1.24
CA ASP A 288 12.07 4.51 -1.76
C ASP A 288 12.54 5.91 -2.21
N PRO A 289 13.66 6.44 -1.70
CA PRO A 289 14.15 7.77 -2.05
C PRO A 289 14.43 7.94 -3.56
N GLY A 290 14.91 6.90 -4.24
CA GLY A 290 15.16 6.96 -5.68
C GLY A 290 13.87 7.04 -6.51
N ARG A 291 12.81 6.32 -6.10
CA ARG A 291 11.47 6.46 -6.67
C ARG A 291 10.86 7.83 -6.33
N LEU A 292 11.06 8.35 -5.11
CA LEU A 292 10.59 9.69 -4.72
C LEU A 292 11.23 10.80 -5.55
N GLU A 293 12.52 10.70 -5.85
CA GLU A 293 13.17 11.69 -6.72
C GLU A 293 12.68 11.58 -8.16
N ARG A 294 12.55 10.35 -8.68
CA ARG A 294 12.15 10.10 -10.07
C ARG A 294 10.71 10.47 -10.38
N LEU A 295 9.78 10.17 -9.48
CA LEU A 295 8.34 10.33 -9.73
C LEU A 295 7.82 11.74 -9.41
N GLN A 296 8.67 12.60 -8.83
CA GLN A 296 8.28 13.96 -8.48
C GLN A 296 8.01 14.79 -9.74
N GLY A 297 6.82 15.37 -9.83
CA GLY A 297 6.39 16.16 -10.98
C GLY A 297 5.99 15.33 -12.19
N GLU A 298 5.86 14.00 -12.03
CA GLU A 298 5.36 13.15 -13.10
C GLU A 298 3.85 13.03 -13.11
N THR A 299 3.32 12.73 -14.30
CA THR A 299 1.89 12.54 -14.53
C THR A 299 1.51 11.13 -14.14
N MET A 300 0.49 10.98 -13.30
CA MET A 300 -0.07 9.71 -12.85
C MET A 300 -1.56 9.63 -13.15
N THR A 301 -2.03 8.40 -13.38
CA THR A 301 -3.46 8.09 -13.55
C THR A 301 -3.72 6.62 -13.22
N VAL A 302 -4.98 6.25 -13.00
CA VAL A 302 -5.39 4.84 -12.90
C VAL A 302 -5.90 4.36 -14.25
N LEU A 303 -5.58 3.13 -14.64
CA LEU A 303 -6.13 2.51 -15.84
C LEU A 303 -6.16 0.99 -15.74
N GLN A 304 -6.95 0.35 -16.60
CA GLN A 304 -6.87 -1.09 -16.85
C GLN A 304 -5.65 -1.38 -17.71
N TYR A 305 -4.51 -1.68 -17.08
CA TYR A 305 -3.21 -1.71 -17.75
C TYR A 305 -3.09 -2.75 -18.84
N GLU A 306 -3.60 -3.96 -18.59
CA GLU A 306 -3.58 -5.03 -19.59
C GLU A 306 -4.39 -4.64 -20.84
N HIS A 307 -5.60 -4.11 -20.66
CA HIS A 307 -6.44 -3.65 -21.76
C HIS A 307 -5.79 -2.50 -22.55
N TYR A 308 -5.10 -1.60 -21.86
CA TYR A 308 -4.31 -0.53 -22.48
C TYR A 308 -3.16 -1.11 -23.33
N VAL A 309 -2.39 -2.05 -22.80
CA VAL A 309 -1.28 -2.68 -23.53
C VAL A 309 -1.80 -3.44 -24.76
N GLU A 310 -2.81 -4.30 -24.60
CA GLU A 310 -3.42 -5.07 -25.69
C GLU A 310 -3.88 -4.15 -26.82
N THR A 311 -4.57 -3.07 -26.49
CA THR A 311 -5.10 -2.14 -27.51
C THR A 311 -4.00 -1.40 -28.25
N ILE A 312 -2.88 -1.07 -27.59
CA ILE A 312 -1.71 -0.48 -28.27
C ILE A 312 -1.06 -1.49 -29.20
N GLU A 313 -0.89 -2.73 -28.77
CA GLU A 313 -0.29 -3.79 -29.58
C GLU A 313 -1.13 -4.07 -30.83
N ASP A 314 -2.44 -4.20 -30.67
CA ASP A 314 -3.39 -4.36 -31.77
C ASP A 314 -3.26 -3.24 -32.82
N ARG A 315 -3.06 -2.00 -32.35
CA ARG A 315 -2.86 -0.84 -33.22
C ARG A 315 -1.48 -0.75 -33.86
N ARG A 316 -0.44 -1.27 -33.22
CA ARG A 316 0.90 -1.36 -33.84
C ARG A 316 0.94 -2.43 -34.93
N ILE A 317 0.19 -3.52 -34.76
CA ILE A 317 0.18 -4.67 -35.68
C ILE A 317 -0.75 -4.44 -36.89
N ARG A 318 -1.93 -3.84 -36.72
CA ARG A 318 -2.93 -3.67 -37.81
C ARG A 318 -2.49 -2.85 -39.03
N PRO A 319 -1.68 -1.77 -38.93
CA PRO A 319 -1.15 -1.05 -40.09
C PRO A 319 -0.21 -1.91 -40.95
N ALA A 320 0.47 -2.89 -40.37
CA ALA A 320 1.41 -3.76 -41.09
C ALA A 320 0.70 -4.82 -41.97
N LEU A 321 -0.58 -5.10 -41.72
CA LEU A 321 -1.38 -6.08 -42.49
C LEU A 321 -2.19 -5.45 -43.62
N ARG A 322 -2.27 -4.11 -43.69
CA ARG A 322 -2.74 -3.41 -44.89
C ARG A 322 -1.53 -3.20 -45.81
N GLY A 323 -1.16 -4.26 -46.54
CA GLY A 323 -0.18 -4.16 -47.62
C GLY A 323 -0.52 -3.04 -48.61
N PRO A 324 0.45 -2.56 -49.41
CA PRO A 324 0.22 -1.49 -50.36
C PRO A 324 -0.96 -1.87 -51.26
N GLY A 325 -2.04 -1.11 -51.16
CA GLY A 325 -3.15 -1.22 -52.09
C GLY A 325 -2.59 -1.05 -53.50
N ILE A 326 -2.65 -2.12 -54.28
CA ILE A 326 -2.41 -2.08 -55.72
C ILE A 326 -3.37 -1.03 -56.27
N ARG A 327 -2.82 0.09 -56.73
CA ARG A 327 -3.53 1.08 -57.55
C ARG A 327 -3.64 0.57 -58.98
#